data_AF-W2CVG6-F1
#
_entry.id   AF-W2CVG6-F1
#
_cell.length_a   1.000
_cell.length_b   1.000
_cell.length_c   1.000
_cell.angle_alpha   90.00
_cell.angle_beta   90.00
_cell.angle_gamma   90.00
#
_symmetry.space_group_name_H-M   'P 1'
#
loop_
_entity.id
_entity.type
_entity.pdbx_description
1 polymer ?
#
loop_
_entity_poly.entity_id
_entity_poly.type
_entity_poly.pdbx_seq_one_letter_code
_entity_poly.pdbx_strand_id
1 'polypeptide(L)'
;MHDEQEQQRLMKKEQELQELDARLTKELMEQTQAMNEQLRDTVVRCLKLYNKDKGYQIIFSNTSGSPIFLADDVYNITGEIIEFLNKRYAGTK
;
A
#
# COMPACT_ATOMS: atom_id res chain seq x y z
N MET A 1 14.88 46.37 19.55
CA MET A 1 15.02 46.22 18.09
C MET A 1 15.73 44.93 17.67
N HIS A 2 16.82 44.47 18.30
CA HIS A 2 17.44 43.17 17.96
C HIS A 2 16.55 41.97 18.35
N ASP A 3 15.97 41.99 19.55
CA ASP A 3 15.15 40.87 20.07
C ASP A 3 13.85 40.64 19.29
N GLU A 4 13.21 41.71 18.80
CA GLU A 4 11.97 41.61 18.01
C GLU A 4 12.21 40.99 16.62
N GLN A 5 13.36 41.30 16.00
CA GLN A 5 13.74 40.68 14.72
C GLN A 5 14.05 39.19 14.90
N GLU A 6 14.70 38.83 16.01
CA GLU A 6 15.00 37.44 16.33
C GLU A 6 13.72 36.63 16.60
N GLN A 7 12.76 37.19 17.35
CA GLN A 7 11.45 36.57 17.56
C GLN A 7 10.67 36.38 16.25
N GLN A 8 10.60 37.40 15.40
CA GLN A 8 9.94 37.27 14.09
C GLN A 8 10.61 36.22 13.20
N ARG A 9 11.94 36.12 13.25
CA ARG A 9 12.70 35.09 12.52
C ARG A 9 12.35 33.68 13.03
N LEU A 10 12.25 33.49 14.35
CA LEU A 10 11.90 32.22 14.95
C LEU A 10 10.46 31.81 14.60
N MET A 11 9.50 32.73 14.68
CA MET A 11 8.10 32.47 14.30
C MET A 11 7.97 32.03 12.83
N LYS A 12 8.69 32.72 11.91
CA LYS A 12 8.71 32.33 10.50
C LYS A 12 9.26 30.92 10.30
N LYS A 13 10.35 30.58 10.99
CA LYS A 13 10.93 29.22 10.92
C LYS A 13 9.97 28.16 11.44
N GLU A 14 9.24 28.44 12.51
CA GLU A 14 8.25 27.51 13.05
C GLU A 14 7.10 27.28 12.05
N GLN A 15 6.61 28.34 11.42
CA GLN A 15 5.60 28.23 10.37
C GLN A 15 6.12 27.43 9.15
N GLU A 16 7.33 27.73 8.67
CA GLU A 16 7.96 26.99 7.57
C GLU A 16 8.13 25.50 7.91
N LEU A 17 8.45 25.16 9.16
CA LEU A 17 8.56 23.77 9.61
C LEU A 17 7.20 23.07 9.62
N GLN A 18 6.15 23.72 10.11
CA GLN A 18 4.79 23.16 10.10
C GLN A 18 4.28 22.92 8.67
N GLU A 19 4.52 23.87 7.76
CA GLU A 19 4.16 23.73 6.35
C GLU A 19 4.94 22.60 5.67
N LEU A 20 6.23 22.47 5.99
CA LEU A 20 7.08 21.39 5.48
C LEU A 20 6.60 20.03 5.97
N ASP A 21 6.29 19.88 7.26
CA ASP A 21 5.80 18.64 7.85
C ASP A 21 4.47 18.19 7.24
N ALA A 22 3.53 19.14 7.09
CA ALA A 22 2.25 18.88 6.43
C ALA A 22 2.43 18.42 4.98
N ARG A 23 3.35 19.05 4.23
CA ARG A 23 3.65 18.66 2.85
C ARG A 23 4.27 17.27 2.78
N LEU A 24 5.27 16.97 3.60
CA LEU A 24 5.95 15.67 3.61
C LEU A 24 4.99 14.54 4.01
N THR A 25 4.12 14.79 5.00
CA THR A 25 3.08 13.83 5.41
C THR A 25 2.14 13.54 4.24
N LYS A 26 1.69 14.57 3.52
CA LYS A 26 0.83 14.40 2.34
C LYS A 26 1.53 13.64 1.23
N GLU A 27 2.77 13.99 0.89
CA GLU A 27 3.57 13.29 -0.13
C GLU A 27 3.76 11.82 0.23
N LEU A 28 4.06 11.51 1.50
CA LEU A 28 4.20 10.14 1.96
C LEU A 28 2.90 9.35 1.83
N MET A 29 1.77 9.96 2.18
CA MET A 29 0.44 9.35 2.01
C MET A 29 0.14 9.05 0.54
N GLU A 30 0.40 10.00 -0.36
CA GLU A 30 0.20 9.84 -1.80
C GLU A 30 1.09 8.74 -2.39
N GLN A 31 2.37 8.71 -2.01
CA GLN A 31 3.30 7.65 -2.43
C GLN A 31 2.89 6.28 -1.92
N THR A 32 2.46 6.20 -0.66
CA THR A 32 1.99 4.95 -0.05
C THR A 32 0.73 4.45 -0.76
N GLN A 33 -0.21 5.35 -1.09
CA GLN A 33 -1.40 5.00 -1.83
C GLN A 33 -1.06 4.49 -3.25
N ALA A 34 -0.23 5.22 -3.99
CA ALA A 34 0.18 4.82 -5.34
C ALA A 34 0.90 3.45 -5.34
N MET A 35 1.79 3.22 -4.37
CA MET A 35 2.45 1.93 -4.20
C MET A 35 1.45 0.80 -3.93
N ASN A 36 0.47 1.03 -3.05
CA ASN A 36 -0.57 0.05 -2.75
C ASN A 36 -1.46 -0.26 -3.97
N GLU A 37 -1.78 0.75 -4.78
CA GLU A 37 -2.53 0.57 -6.04
C GLU A 37 -1.75 -0.30 -7.04
N GLN A 38 -0.46 -0.01 -7.25
CA GLN A 38 0.41 -0.79 -8.12
C GLN A 38 0.56 -2.25 -7.64
N LEU A 39 0.71 -2.44 -6.33
CA LEU A 39 0.76 -3.76 -5.71
C LEU A 39 -0.55 -4.51 -5.96
N ARG A 40 -1.70 -3.88 -5.70
CA ARG A 40 -3.02 -4.46 -5.92
C ARG A 40 -3.22 -4.88 -7.37
N ASP A 41 -2.86 -4.03 -8.31
CA ASP A 41 -2.95 -4.35 -9.74
C ASP A 41 -2.09 -5.55 -10.13
N THR A 42 -0.88 -5.64 -9.55
CA THR A 42 0.02 -6.77 -9.77
C THR A 42 -0.58 -8.05 -9.23
N VAL A 43 -1.09 -8.03 -8.00
CA VAL A 43 -1.77 -9.18 -7.38
C VAL A 43 -2.99 -9.60 -8.21
N VAL A 44 -3.84 -8.67 -8.63
CA VAL A 44 -5.04 -8.97 -9.44
C VAL A 44 -4.66 -9.63 -10.78
N ARG A 45 -3.61 -9.16 -11.47
CA ARG A 45 -3.11 -9.81 -12.69
C ARG A 45 -2.66 -11.23 -12.42
N CYS A 46 -1.92 -11.45 -11.34
CA CYS A 46 -1.47 -12.79 -10.96
C CYS A 46 -2.63 -13.72 -10.60
N LEU A 47 -3.62 -13.23 -9.85
CA LEU A 47 -4.84 -13.97 -9.52
C LEU A 47 -5.62 -14.36 -10.78
N LYS A 48 -5.75 -13.44 -11.76
CA LYS A 48 -6.40 -13.76 -13.05
C LYS A 48 -5.68 -14.86 -13.82
N LEU A 49 -4.35 -14.88 -13.79
CA LEU A 49 -3.56 -15.93 -14.43
C LEU A 49 -3.71 -17.28 -13.71
N TYR A 50 -3.56 -17.26 -12.39
CA TYR A 50 -3.74 -18.44 -11.55
C TYR A 50 -5.14 -19.05 -11.70
N ASN A 51 -6.16 -18.20 -11.81
CA ASN A 51 -7.55 -18.62 -11.87
C ASN A 51 -7.98 -19.26 -13.19
N LYS A 52 -7.17 -19.16 -14.27
CA LYS A 52 -7.54 -19.71 -15.58
C LYS A 52 -7.90 -21.20 -15.54
N ASP A 53 -7.20 -21.95 -14.70
CA ASP A 53 -7.35 -23.41 -14.59
C ASP A 53 -8.03 -23.85 -13.27
N LYS A 54 -8.42 -22.90 -12.43
CA LYS A 54 -8.96 -23.17 -11.07
C LYS A 54 -10.46 -22.92 -10.95
N GLY A 55 -11.02 -22.06 -11.81
CA GLY A 55 -12.47 -21.88 -11.92
C GLY A 55 -13.14 -21.11 -10.77
N TYR A 56 -12.37 -20.34 -9.98
CA TYR A 56 -12.97 -19.43 -8.99
C TYR A 56 -13.79 -18.35 -9.71
N GLN A 57 -15.04 -18.18 -9.32
CA GLN A 57 -15.88 -17.11 -9.85
C GLN A 57 -15.59 -15.78 -9.16
N ILE A 58 -15.22 -15.82 -7.88
CA ILE A 58 -14.89 -14.67 -7.04
C ILE A 58 -13.70 -15.05 -6.16
N ILE A 59 -12.77 -14.10 -5.97
CA ILE A 59 -11.68 -14.19 -5.00
C ILE A 59 -11.75 -12.93 -4.13
N PHE A 60 -11.80 -13.11 -2.81
CA PHE A 60 -11.88 -12.02 -1.85
C PHE A 60 -10.50 -11.67 -1.29
N SER A 61 -10.27 -10.37 -1.04
CA SER A 61 -9.13 -9.94 -0.23
C SER A 61 -9.39 -10.24 1.24
N ASN A 62 -8.35 -10.58 2.00
CA ASN A 62 -8.39 -10.68 3.47
C ASN A 62 -7.71 -9.47 4.16
N THR A 63 -7.33 -8.44 3.40
CA THR A 63 -6.76 -7.21 3.96
C THR A 63 -7.78 -6.44 4.80
N SER A 64 -7.29 -5.61 5.72
CA SER A 64 -8.11 -4.65 6.46
C SER A 64 -9.02 -3.86 5.50
N GLY A 65 -10.33 -3.83 5.79
CA GLY A 65 -11.36 -3.27 4.91
C GLY A 65 -12.09 -4.28 4.02
N SER A 66 -11.74 -5.57 4.09
CA SER A 66 -12.53 -6.64 3.47
C SER A 66 -13.90 -6.78 4.15
N PRO A 67 -14.99 -7.08 3.40
CA PRO A 67 -16.30 -7.36 3.99
C PRO A 67 -16.37 -8.70 4.74
N ILE A 68 -15.32 -9.52 4.68
CA ILE A 68 -15.27 -10.83 5.34
C ILE A 68 -14.70 -10.67 6.76
N PHE A 69 -15.53 -10.96 7.77
CA PHE A 69 -15.11 -10.95 9.18
C PHE A 69 -14.45 -12.25 9.64
N LEU A 70 -14.93 -13.38 9.13
CA LEU A 70 -14.44 -14.71 9.44
C LEU A 70 -14.69 -15.62 8.23
N ALA A 71 -13.68 -16.41 7.87
CA ALA A 71 -13.79 -17.48 6.90
C ALA A 71 -12.97 -18.67 7.40
N ASP A 72 -13.39 -19.87 7.04
CA ASP A 72 -12.64 -21.08 7.32
C ASP A 72 -11.37 -21.14 6.45
N ASP A 73 -10.31 -21.75 6.98
CA ASP A 73 -9.01 -21.89 6.30
C ASP A 73 -9.11 -22.68 5.00
N VAL A 74 -10.13 -23.52 4.81
CA VAL A 74 -10.36 -24.23 3.53
C VAL A 74 -10.61 -23.29 2.35
N TYR A 75 -11.00 -22.03 2.60
CA TYR A 75 -11.17 -21.00 1.57
C TYR A 75 -9.89 -20.17 1.34
N ASN A 76 -8.87 -20.36 2.17
CA ASN A 76 -7.65 -19.58 2.14
C ASN A 76 -6.67 -20.10 1.07
N ILE A 77 -6.70 -19.46 -0.09
CA ILE A 77 -5.79 -19.78 -1.20
C ILE A 77 -4.44 -19.03 -1.13
N THR A 78 -4.17 -18.24 -0.08
CA THR A 78 -2.96 -17.38 -0.01
C THR A 78 -1.67 -18.17 -0.20
N GLY A 79 -1.57 -19.37 0.39
CA GLY A 79 -0.41 -20.26 0.23
C GLY A 79 -0.16 -20.66 -1.23
N GLU A 80 -1.20 -21.10 -1.95
CA GLU A 80 -1.11 -21.48 -3.36
C GLU A 80 -0.68 -20.30 -4.23
N ILE A 81 -1.18 -19.09 -3.93
CA ILE A 81 -0.79 -17.88 -4.65
C ILE A 81 0.67 -17.53 -4.41
N ILE A 82 1.17 -17.63 -3.17
CA ILE A 82 2.60 -17.39 -2.87
C ILE A 82 3.48 -18.38 -3.65
N GLU A 83 3.12 -19.66 -3.65
CA GLU A 83 3.86 -20.67 -4.43
C GLU A 83 3.86 -20.36 -5.93
N PHE A 84 2.69 -20.02 -6.49
CA PHE A 84 2.56 -19.65 -7.89
C PHE A 84 3.43 -18.45 -8.26
N LEU A 85 3.43 -17.41 -7.42
CA LEU A 85 4.25 -16.21 -7.60
C LEU A 85 5.74 -16.53 -7.54
N ASN A 86 6.17 -17.30 -6.55
CA ASN A 86 7.57 -17.69 -6.38
C ASN A 86 8.08 -18.52 -7.57
N LYS A 87 7.28 -19.47 -8.07
CA LYS A 87 7.62 -20.26 -9.27
C LYS A 87 7.78 -19.38 -10.52
N ARG A 88 6.89 -18.40 -10.70
CA ARG A 88 6.96 -17.46 -11.83
C ARG A 88 8.17 -16.52 -11.74
N TYR A 89 8.50 -16.06 -10.55
CA TYR A 89 9.69 -15.22 -10.32
C TYR A 89 10.99 -16.02 -10.52
N ALA A 90 11.06 -17.25 -10.02
CA ALA A 90 12.21 -18.13 -10.20
C ALA A 90 12.47 -18.48 -11.68
N GLY A 91 11.41 -18.62 -12.49
CA GLY A 91 11.51 -18.82 -13.94
C GLY A 91 11.78 -17.56 -14.78
N THR A 92 11.92 -16.38 -14.13
CA THR A 92 12.30 -15.12 -14.78
C THR A 92 13.79 -14.79 -14.56
N LYS A 93 14.51 -15.62 -13.78
CA LYS A 93 15.98 -15.54 -13.63
C LYS A 93 16.69 -16.37 -14.70
#